data_AF-A0A2V7ETR7-F1
#
_entry.id   AF-A0A2V7ETR7-F1
#
_cell.length_a   1.000
_cell.length_b   1.000
_cell.length_c   1.000
_cell.angle_alpha   90.00
_cell.angle_beta   90.00
_cell.angle_gamma   90.00
#
_symmetry.space_group_name_H-M   'P 1'
#
loop_
_entity.id
_entity.type
_entity.pdbx_description
1 polymer ?
#
loop_
_entity_poly.entity_id
_entity_poly.type
_entity_poly.pdbx_seq_one_letter_code
_entity_poly.pdbx_strand_id
1 'polypeptide(L)' 'MKIRRALVSVHDKTGVVELAKGLAGLGIEIVSTGGTASLLR' A
#
# COMPACT_ATOMS: atom_id res chain seq x y z
N MET A 1 16.32 4.43 11.74
CA MET A 1 15.72 5.11 10.56
C MET A 1 14.21 4.91 10.57
N LYS A 2 13.42 5.88 10.08
CA LYS A 2 11.95 5.78 9.98
C LYS A 2 11.56 5.53 8.52
N ILE A 3 10.70 4.55 8.26
CA ILE A 3 10.13 4.30 6.93
C ILE A 3 9.14 5.44 6.62
N ARG A 4 9.28 6.05 5.45
CA ARG A 4 8.42 7.18 5.01
C ARG A 4 7.48 6.82 3.87
N ARG A 5 7.85 5.84 3.04
CA ARG A 5 7.13 5.49 1.81
C ARG A 5 7.26 4.00 1.52
N ALA A 6 6.21 3.38 1.00
CA ALA A 6 6.17 1.97 0.61
C ALA A 6 5.63 1.81 -0.82
N LEU A 7 6.29 0.97 -1.63
CA LEU A 7 5.79 0.55 -2.93
C LEU A 7 5.00 -0.75 -2.77
N VAL A 8 3.72 -0.75 -3.17
CA VAL A 8 2.85 -1.94 -3.13
C VAL A 8 2.48 -2.32 -4.55
N SER A 9 2.93 -3.49 -5.01
CA SER A 9 2.63 -4.03 -6.35
C SER A 9 2.54 -5.54 -6.26
N VAL A 10 1.32 -6.06 -6.23
CA VAL A 10 1.05 -7.47 -5.97
C VAL A 10 0.04 -8.04 -6.97
N HIS A 11 0.24 -9.30 -7.35
CA HIS A 11 -0.69 -10.01 -8.22
C HIS A 11 -1.94 -10.42 -7.44
N ASP A 12 -1.75 -11.24 -6.40
CA ASP A 12 -2.79 -11.55 -5.41
C ASP A 12 -3.01 -10.35 -4.49
N LYS A 13 -4.26 -9.92 -4.38
CA LYS A 13 -4.66 -8.71 -3.64
C LYS A 13 -5.33 -9.06 -2.32
N THR A 14 -5.34 -10.33 -1.94
CA THR A 14 -5.87 -10.78 -0.65
C THR A 14 -5.17 -10.02 0.49
N GLY A 15 -5.94 -9.28 1.30
CA GLY A 15 -5.44 -8.52 2.44
C GLY A 15 -4.67 -7.23 2.12
N VAL A 16 -4.58 -6.81 0.85
CA VAL A 16 -3.75 -5.64 0.47
C VAL A 16 -4.32 -4.33 1.01
N VAL A 17 -5.64 -4.26 1.20
CA VAL A 17 -6.33 -3.07 1.72
C VAL A 17 -6.04 -2.88 3.20
N GLU A 18 -6.10 -3.96 3.98
CA GLU A 18 -5.79 -3.96 5.42
C GLU A 18 -4.33 -3.59 5.66
N LEU A 19 -3.41 -4.16 4.85
CA LEU A 19 -2.00 -3.79 4.86
C LEU A 19 -1.82 -2.29 4.56
N ALA A 20 -2.44 -1.80 3.49
CA ALA A 20 -2.33 -0.40 3.10
C ALA A 20 -2.86 0.56 4.19
N LYS A 21 -4.01 0.24 4.79
CA LYS A 21 -4.57 1.02 5.90
C LYS A 21 -3.63 1.03 7.11
N GLY A 22 -3.03 -0.11 7.45
CA GLY A 22 -2.04 -0.20 8.53
C GLY A 22 -0.82 0.69 8.28
N LEU A 23 -0.26 0.64 7.07
CA LEU A 23 0.88 1.47 6.68
C LEU A 23 0.53 2.96 6.69
N ALA A 24 -0.63 3.33 6.14
CA ALA A 24 -1.10 4.71 6.14
C ALA A 24 -1.33 5.23 7.57
N GLY A 25 -1.86 4.40 8.48
CA GLY A 25 -2.04 4.73 9.90
C GLY A 25 -0.71 5.00 10.64
N LEU A 26 0.40 4.47 10.15
CA LEU A 26 1.75 4.76 10.65
C LEU A 26 2.37 6.03 10.01
N GLY A 27 1.64 6.72 9.13
CA GLY A 27 2.10 7.89 8.38
C GLY A 27 3.04 7.53 7.23
N ILE A 28 2.96 6.30 6.71
CA ILE A 28 3.74 5.85 5.55
C ILE A 28 2.94 6.15 4.28
N GLU A 29 3.56 6.88 3.35
CA GLU A 29 2.97 7.14 2.04
C GLU A 29 3.01 5.87 1.17
N ILE A 30 1.88 5.53 0.54
CA ILE A 30 1.79 4.36 -0.33
C ILE A 30 1.89 4.80 -1.78
N VAL A 31 2.81 4.18 -2.50
CA VAL A 31 2.94 4.28 -3.96
C VAL A 31 2.54 2.95 -4.56
N SER A 32 1.73 2.97 -5.59
CA SER A 32 1.31 1.77 -6.33
C SER A 32 1.04 2.12 -7.79
N THR A 33 1.00 1.10 -8.65
CA THR A 33 0.66 1.25 -10.07
C THR A 33 -0.31 0.15 -10.51
N GLY A 34 -0.96 0.34 -11.67
CA GLY A 34 -1.80 -0.68 -12.29
C GLY A 34 -2.97 -1.14 -11.42
N GLY A 35 -3.27 -2.44 -11.45
CA GLY A 35 -4.42 -3.01 -10.74
C GLY A 35 -4.35 -2.92 -9.21
N THR A 36 -3.15 -2.83 -8.63
CA THR A 36 -3.00 -2.61 -7.18
C THR A 36 -3.34 -1.15 -6.84
N ALA A 37 -2.88 -0.18 -7.63
CA ALA A 37 -3.25 1.23 -7.44
C ALA A 37 -4.75 1.46 -7.58
N SER A 38 -5.41 0.80 -8.54
CA SER A 38 -6.86 0.90 -8.72
C SER A 38 -7.64 0.39 -7.51
N LEU A 39 -7.11 -0.60 -6.78
CA LEU A 39 -7.75 -1.14 -5.57
C LEU A 39 -7.49 -0.28 -4.32
N LEU A 40 -6.37 0.45 -4.29
CA LEU A 40 -5.95 1.27 -3.15
C LEU A 40 -6.34 2.76 -3.28
N ARG A 41 -7.02 3.14 -4.37
CA ARG A 41 -7.57 4.47 -4.59
C ARG A 41 -8.79 4.73 -3.72
#